data_AF-A0A7X8VGI5-F1
#
_entry.id   AF-A0A7X8VGI5-F1
#
_cell.length_a   1.000
_cell.length_b   1.000
_cell.length_c   1.000
_cell.angle_alpha   90.00
_cell.angle_beta   90.00
_cell.angle_gamma   90.00
#
_symmetry.space_group_name_H-M   'P 1'
#
loop_
_entity.id
_entity.type
_entity.pdbx_description
1 polymer ?
#
loop_
_entity_poly.entity_id
_entity_poly.type
_entity_poly.pdbx_seq_one_letter_code
_entity_poly.pdbx_strand_id
1 'polypeptide(L)'
;MKKSISLALVLLLSVGLAACSMTIAPAGHTTGTTGTDPAVSSGQSETSPSLTSGDPTGSEQPETSSSQTLSDPTGSEPPATSEQPETQPSQTSEVTTTNVERIELQLTSEAGAKVKGIIRAFSINGTQLWEYVTNSCYVGMCDVIQSIGITRAGYLFLEAGSVYCLDPATGKVRWVNEDFGGDGASWAFDTEENVYLTGYIEPWLFCIDPDGKTVVKHSAAPAEYVDAGFFWPKSLFVDGAGKVHIHYMSNDKVMIMDPVAGTVLDTYKYGESLNADFLIGDWMDKAEYPSVRLRIFDNLDFEMFVDADNGVMYHYEGRFTLDTLSEKYSHGKDLLRSRLVSTDDSDFAKLGTVGDFVVTDSFRDGGMDDYIWLAPANGDDSVLRIRLDVYGIQLYRVPSIGP
;
A
#
# COMPACT_ATOMS: atom_id res chain seq x y z
N MET A 1 3.54 -54.71 29.47
CA MET A 1 3.38 -53.26 29.27
C MET A 1 3.91 -52.91 27.90
N LYS A 2 3.02 -52.81 26.90
CA LYS A 2 3.34 -52.47 25.51
C LYS A 2 2.73 -51.11 25.22
N LYS A 3 3.55 -50.12 24.85
CA LYS A 3 3.09 -48.78 24.45
C LYS A 3 2.55 -48.85 23.03
N SER A 4 1.30 -48.41 22.86
CA SER A 4 0.63 -48.20 21.59
C SER A 4 1.07 -46.86 20.99
N ILE A 5 1.52 -46.87 19.74
CA ILE A 5 1.75 -45.68 18.92
C ILE A 5 0.50 -45.56 18.04
N SER A 6 -0.29 -44.50 18.25
CA SER A 6 -1.47 -44.19 17.43
C SER A 6 -1.06 -43.24 16.31
N LEU A 7 -1.15 -43.75 15.08
CA LEU A 7 -0.93 -43.05 13.82
C LEU A 7 -2.17 -42.19 13.52
N ALA A 8 -2.03 -40.86 13.48
CA ALA A 8 -3.10 -39.96 13.05
C ALA A 8 -2.97 -39.70 11.55
N LEU A 9 -3.93 -40.26 10.81
CA LEU A 9 -4.16 -40.14 9.38
C LEU A 9 -4.70 -38.75 9.06
N VAL A 10 -3.94 -37.91 8.35
CA VAL A 10 -4.44 -36.64 7.78
C VAL A 10 -5.08 -36.95 6.43
N LEU A 11 -6.41 -36.81 6.37
CA LEU A 11 -7.20 -36.91 5.14
C LEU A 11 -6.99 -35.64 4.31
N LEU A 12 -6.37 -35.76 3.14
CA LEU A 12 -6.41 -34.76 2.07
C LEU A 12 -7.80 -34.82 1.42
N LEU A 13 -8.61 -33.76 1.59
CA LEU A 13 -9.80 -33.53 0.78
C LEU A 13 -9.39 -32.77 -0.49
N SER A 14 -9.26 -33.51 -1.59
CA SER A 14 -9.24 -33.00 -2.95
C SER A 14 -10.65 -32.55 -3.35
N VAL A 15 -10.89 -31.24 -3.50
CA VAL A 15 -12.11 -30.74 -4.15
C VAL A 15 -11.84 -30.70 -5.64
N GLY A 16 -12.47 -31.62 -6.37
CA GLY A 16 -12.46 -31.67 -7.83
C GLY A 16 -13.27 -30.51 -8.40
N LEU A 17 -12.61 -29.67 -9.20
CA LEU A 17 -13.24 -28.64 -10.01
C LEU A 17 -13.89 -29.33 -11.23
N ALA A 18 -15.21 -29.47 -11.21
CA ALA A 18 -15.96 -29.91 -12.38
C ALA A 18 -16.07 -28.74 -13.37
N ALA A 19 -15.36 -28.84 -14.49
CA ALA A 19 -15.52 -27.95 -15.62
C ALA A 19 -16.91 -28.18 -16.25
N CYS A 20 -17.83 -27.23 -16.05
CA CYS A 20 -19.03 -27.12 -16.87
C CYS A 20 -18.72 -26.20 -18.05
N SER A 21 -18.38 -26.82 -19.19
CA SER A 21 -18.31 -26.14 -20.49
C SER A 21 -19.71 -25.67 -20.90
N MET A 22 -19.95 -24.36 -20.89
CA MET A 22 -21.08 -23.77 -21.61
C MET A 22 -20.60 -23.24 -22.97
N THR A 23 -20.90 -24.02 -24.01
CA THR A 23 -20.79 -23.61 -25.41
C THR A 23 -21.92 -22.63 -25.73
N ILE A 24 -21.60 -21.38 -26.02
CA ILE A 24 -22.55 -20.45 -26.65
C ILE A 24 -22.26 -20.43 -28.14
N ALA A 25 -23.21 -20.94 -28.93
CA ALA A 25 -23.21 -20.84 -30.39
C ALA A 25 -23.58 -19.41 -30.83
N PRO A 26 -23.03 -18.92 -31.95
CA PRO A 26 -23.34 -17.58 -32.44
C PRO A 26 -24.70 -17.58 -33.16
N ALA A 27 -25.56 -16.63 -32.79
CA ALA A 27 -26.75 -16.32 -33.57
C ALA A 27 -26.32 -15.51 -34.81
N GLY A 28 -26.41 -16.14 -35.98
CA GLY A 28 -26.34 -15.44 -37.25
C GLY A 28 -27.64 -14.65 -37.52
N HIS A 29 -27.49 -13.48 -38.12
CA HIS A 29 -28.43 -13.04 -39.14
C HIS A 29 -27.69 -12.27 -40.23
N THR A 30 -28.15 -12.53 -41.45
CA THR A 30 -27.53 -12.36 -42.74
C THR A 30 -27.82 -11.01 -43.41
N THR A 31 -26.81 -10.54 -44.15
CA THR A 31 -26.81 -9.89 -45.48
C THR A 31 -27.46 -8.51 -45.69
N GLY A 32 -26.66 -7.60 -46.24
CA GLY A 32 -27.08 -6.40 -46.98
C GLY A 32 -25.90 -5.60 -47.52
N THR A 33 -25.48 -5.90 -48.74
CA THR A 33 -24.36 -5.37 -49.54
C THR A 33 -24.47 -3.90 -49.97
N THR A 34 -23.29 -3.26 -50.09
CA THR A 34 -22.71 -2.32 -51.10
C THR A 34 -21.87 -1.28 -50.36
N GLY A 35 -20.69 -0.81 -50.77
CA GLY A 35 -19.89 -0.90 -51.97
C GLY A 35 -18.94 0.31 -51.97
N THR A 36 -17.74 0.13 -52.51
CA THR A 36 -16.74 1.13 -52.94
C THR A 36 -15.83 1.83 -51.91
N ASP A 37 -14.57 1.88 -52.36
CA ASP A 37 -13.30 2.19 -51.71
C ASP A 37 -12.85 3.62 -52.17
N PRO A 38 -11.59 4.09 -52.01
CA PRO A 38 -11.22 5.22 -51.16
C PRO A 38 -10.61 6.44 -51.91
N ALA A 39 -10.40 7.56 -51.22
CA ALA A 39 -9.40 8.62 -51.53
C ALA A 39 -9.39 9.66 -50.39
N VAL A 40 -8.31 9.84 -49.62
CA VAL A 40 -7.17 10.76 -49.88
C VAL A 40 -7.60 12.14 -50.39
N SER A 41 -7.48 13.17 -49.55
CA SER A 41 -6.76 14.40 -49.89
C SER A 41 -6.61 15.34 -48.69
N SER A 42 -5.36 15.76 -48.54
CA SER A 42 -4.80 16.92 -47.85
C SER A 42 -5.60 18.23 -47.89
N GLY A 43 -5.39 19.06 -46.86
CA GLY A 43 -5.64 20.50 -46.89
C GLY A 43 -5.31 21.19 -45.56
N GLN A 44 -4.11 21.74 -45.45
CA GLN A 44 -3.67 22.67 -44.39
C GLN A 44 -3.88 24.13 -44.85
N SER A 45 -3.91 25.04 -43.87
CA SER A 45 -3.76 26.52 -43.95
C SER A 45 -5.08 27.30 -44.11
N GLU A 46 -5.36 28.45 -43.49
CA GLU A 46 -4.65 29.34 -42.55
C GLU A 46 -5.61 30.48 -42.09
N THR A 47 -5.28 31.19 -41.01
CA THR A 47 -5.59 32.62 -40.68
C THR A 47 -6.96 33.09 -40.12
N SER A 48 -6.97 33.34 -38.78
CA SER A 48 -7.20 34.61 -38.00
C SER A 48 -8.44 35.54 -38.22
N PRO A 49 -8.70 36.62 -37.41
CA PRO A 49 -9.09 36.71 -35.98
C PRO A 49 -10.23 37.76 -35.69
N SER A 50 -10.80 37.84 -34.46
CA SER A 50 -11.34 39.08 -33.82
C SER A 50 -11.68 38.84 -32.32
N LEU A 51 -11.05 39.52 -31.33
CA LEU A 51 -11.45 40.78 -30.63
C LEU A 51 -12.83 40.67 -29.91
N THR A 52 -13.08 41.03 -28.63
CA THR A 52 -12.57 42.10 -27.73
C THR A 52 -13.17 41.90 -26.31
N SER A 53 -12.37 41.92 -25.22
CA SER A 53 -12.21 42.97 -24.17
C SER A 53 -13.25 43.07 -23.03
N GLY A 54 -12.76 43.10 -21.77
CA GLY A 54 -13.42 43.80 -20.66
C GLY A 54 -13.14 43.26 -19.25
N ASP A 55 -12.11 43.78 -18.59
CA ASP A 55 -11.90 43.83 -17.12
C ASP A 55 -11.81 45.37 -16.77
N PRO A 56 -11.91 45.91 -15.53
CA PRO A 56 -11.21 45.42 -14.33
C PRO A 56 -11.81 45.70 -12.91
N THR A 57 -11.28 44.93 -11.94
CA THR A 57 -10.84 45.29 -10.55
C THR A 57 -11.76 45.94 -9.50
N GLY A 58 -11.65 45.44 -8.26
CA GLY A 58 -11.92 46.21 -7.02
C GLY A 58 -11.84 45.39 -5.73
N SER A 59 -10.72 45.49 -5.01
CA SER A 59 -10.44 44.99 -3.65
C SER A 59 -10.93 45.96 -2.56
N GLU A 60 -11.34 45.45 -1.38
CA GLU A 60 -10.95 45.94 -0.02
C GLU A 60 -11.88 45.41 1.11
N GLN A 61 -11.25 45.06 2.25
CA GLN A 61 -11.76 44.93 3.62
C GLN A 61 -10.76 45.74 4.50
N PRO A 62 -10.95 46.03 5.81
CA PRO A 62 -12.10 46.02 6.73
C PRO A 62 -12.30 47.36 7.48
N GLU A 63 -13.40 47.54 8.21
CA GLU A 63 -13.40 48.41 9.41
C GLU A 63 -14.15 47.82 10.60
N THR A 64 -13.48 47.92 11.75
CA THR A 64 -13.94 47.68 13.12
C THR A 64 -14.30 49.00 13.82
N SER A 65 -14.94 48.90 15.00
CA SER A 65 -15.21 49.94 16.03
C SER A 65 -16.65 50.50 15.95
N SER A 66 -17.42 50.69 17.03
CA SER A 66 -17.08 51.10 18.39
C SER A 66 -18.24 50.84 19.36
N SER A 67 -17.90 50.68 20.64
CA SER A 67 -18.77 50.61 21.83
C SER A 67 -19.44 51.94 22.21
N GLN A 68 -20.53 51.90 22.99
CA GLN A 68 -20.88 52.82 24.11
C GLN A 68 -22.10 52.22 24.89
N THR A 69 -22.03 51.78 26.15
CA THR A 69 -21.87 52.38 27.51
C THR A 69 -23.13 53.03 28.12
N LEU A 70 -23.28 52.81 29.44
CA LEU A 70 -24.10 53.45 30.51
C LEU A 70 -25.27 52.58 31.04
N SER A 71 -25.21 51.87 32.18
CA SER A 71 -24.99 52.21 33.62
C SER A 71 -26.17 52.92 34.30
N ASP A 72 -26.78 52.29 35.34
CA ASP A 72 -26.85 52.81 36.73
C ASP A 72 -27.54 51.80 37.71
N PRO A 73 -27.52 52.00 39.05
CA PRO A 73 -27.12 50.97 40.01
C PRO A 73 -28.18 50.81 41.15
N THR A 74 -27.72 50.62 42.40
CA THR A 74 -28.44 50.45 43.69
C THR A 74 -28.72 48.96 44.02
N GLY A 75 -28.23 48.31 45.07
CA GLY A 75 -27.63 48.72 46.36
C GLY A 75 -28.50 48.18 47.49
N SER A 76 -28.00 47.21 48.29
CA SER A 76 -28.24 46.99 49.74
C SER A 76 -27.91 45.54 50.17
N GLU A 77 -27.23 45.41 51.31
CA GLU A 77 -26.64 44.21 51.93
C GLU A 77 -27.56 43.60 53.04
N PRO A 78 -27.16 42.58 53.84
CA PRO A 78 -27.74 41.22 53.93
C PRO A 78 -28.56 41.00 55.23
N PRO A 79 -29.06 39.78 55.58
CA PRO A 79 -28.21 38.82 56.33
C PRO A 79 -28.60 37.31 56.23
N ALA A 80 -27.76 36.50 56.90
CA ALA A 80 -28.05 35.25 57.63
C ALA A 80 -27.47 33.94 57.07
N THR A 81 -26.55 33.42 57.89
CA THR A 81 -25.87 32.13 57.92
C THR A 81 -26.80 30.92 57.75
N SER A 82 -26.43 30.01 56.85
CA SER A 82 -26.83 28.59 56.92
C SER A 82 -25.63 27.73 56.57
N GLU A 83 -25.30 26.81 57.48
CA GLU A 83 -24.25 25.80 57.38
C GLU A 83 -24.52 24.86 56.20
N GLN A 84 -23.50 24.59 55.38
CA GLN A 84 -23.48 23.53 54.38
C GLN A 84 -22.15 22.75 54.50
N PRO A 85 -22.15 21.41 54.35
CA PRO A 85 -21.04 20.56 54.77
C PRO A 85 -19.78 20.74 53.93
N GLU A 86 -18.62 20.58 54.57
CA GLU A 86 -17.29 20.56 53.98
C GLU A 86 -17.24 19.69 52.72
N THR A 87 -17.06 20.33 51.58
CA THR A 87 -16.66 19.69 50.33
C THR A 87 -15.24 19.14 50.50
N GLN A 88 -15.16 17.82 50.65
CA GLN A 88 -13.97 17.01 50.47
C GLN A 88 -13.28 17.41 49.14
N PRO A 89 -11.95 17.61 49.10
CA PRO A 89 -11.28 18.01 47.87
C PRO A 89 -11.49 16.92 46.82
N SER A 90 -12.17 17.30 45.73
CA SER A 90 -12.31 16.50 44.52
C SER A 90 -10.93 16.01 44.13
N GLN A 91 -10.77 14.69 44.10
CA GLN A 91 -9.69 14.08 43.36
C GLN A 91 -9.84 14.57 41.92
N THR A 92 -8.94 15.47 41.53
CA THR A 92 -8.62 15.70 40.13
C THR A 92 -8.21 14.35 39.61
N SER A 93 -9.13 13.64 38.96
CA SER A 93 -8.78 12.54 38.08
C SER A 93 -7.81 13.14 37.07
N GLU A 94 -6.53 12.89 37.28
CA GLU A 94 -5.53 13.06 36.23
C GLU A 94 -6.10 12.34 35.02
N VAL A 95 -6.45 13.12 33.99
CA VAL A 95 -6.68 12.59 32.65
C VAL A 95 -5.31 12.05 32.25
N THR A 96 -5.05 10.82 32.66
CA THR A 96 -3.93 10.04 32.17
C THR A 96 -4.23 9.91 30.70
N THR A 97 -3.54 10.70 29.88
CA THR A 97 -3.69 10.70 28.43
C THR A 97 -3.34 9.28 28.01
N THR A 98 -4.35 8.43 27.89
CA THR A 98 -4.13 7.01 27.69
C THR A 98 -3.91 6.86 26.20
N ASN A 99 -2.65 7.02 25.79
CA ASN A 99 -2.27 6.95 24.40
C ASN A 99 -2.60 5.55 23.87
N VAL A 100 -3.30 5.52 22.73
CA VAL A 100 -3.59 4.29 21.99
C VAL A 100 -2.30 3.84 21.32
N GLU A 101 -1.84 2.64 21.68
CA GLU A 101 -0.62 2.05 21.14
C GLU A 101 -0.92 1.12 19.96
N ARG A 102 -2.06 0.43 20.02
CA ARG A 102 -2.40 -0.63 19.07
C ARG A 102 -3.90 -0.71 18.85
N ILE A 103 -4.31 -0.86 17.60
CA ILE A 103 -5.70 -1.12 17.20
C ILE A 103 -5.75 -2.46 16.47
N GLU A 104 -6.72 -3.31 16.81
CA GLU A 104 -6.89 -4.63 16.20
C GLU A 104 -8.33 -4.86 15.76
N LEU A 105 -8.50 -5.51 14.61
CA LEU A 105 -9.77 -6.05 14.15
C LEU A 105 -9.83 -7.55 14.40
N GLN A 106 -10.85 -8.01 15.11
CA GLN A 106 -11.18 -9.42 15.27
C GLN A 106 -12.52 -9.74 14.60
N LEU A 107 -12.56 -10.77 13.76
CA LEU A 107 -13.79 -11.26 13.15
C LEU A 107 -14.45 -12.33 14.02
N THR A 108 -15.77 -12.25 14.17
CA THR A 108 -16.61 -13.22 14.88
C THR A 108 -17.72 -13.71 13.97
N SER A 109 -17.79 -15.02 13.77
CA SER A 109 -18.88 -15.65 13.01
C SER A 109 -20.19 -15.63 13.78
N GLU A 110 -21.30 -15.35 13.08
CA GLU A 110 -22.66 -15.38 13.61
C GLU A 110 -23.53 -16.39 12.85
N ALA A 111 -24.70 -16.72 13.42
CA ALA A 111 -25.68 -17.59 12.77
C ALA A 111 -26.16 -17.01 11.43
N GLY A 112 -26.46 -17.90 10.48
CA GLY A 112 -26.97 -17.51 9.16
C GLY A 112 -25.89 -17.04 8.18
N ALA A 113 -24.68 -17.59 8.28
CA ALA A 113 -23.53 -17.24 7.43
C ALA A 113 -23.22 -15.74 7.47
N LYS A 114 -23.11 -15.19 8.68
CA LYS A 114 -22.79 -13.79 8.92
C LYS A 114 -21.49 -13.65 9.70
N VAL A 115 -20.86 -12.48 9.57
CA VAL A 115 -19.67 -12.10 10.31
C VAL A 115 -19.83 -10.69 10.87
N LYS A 116 -19.25 -10.45 12.04
CA LYS A 116 -19.02 -9.11 12.60
C LYS A 116 -17.54 -8.89 12.85
N GLY A 117 -17.10 -7.65 12.66
CA GLY A 117 -15.84 -7.13 13.15
C GLY A 117 -15.99 -6.51 14.53
N ILE A 118 -15.04 -6.80 15.41
CA ILE A 118 -14.85 -6.12 16.68
C ILE A 118 -13.48 -5.47 16.65
N ILE A 119 -13.46 -4.14 16.60
CA ILE A 119 -12.25 -3.33 16.53
C ILE A 119 -11.96 -2.79 17.93
N ARG A 120 -10.75 -3.02 18.45
CA ARG A 120 -10.36 -2.63 19.81
C ARG A 120 -9.05 -1.86 19.80
N ALA A 121 -8.99 -0.79 20.57
CA ALA A 121 -7.75 -0.10 20.89
C ALA A 121 -7.21 -0.51 22.25
N PHE A 122 -5.89 -0.56 22.36
CA PHE A 122 -5.17 -0.90 23.57
C PHE A 122 -4.09 0.13 23.86
N SER A 123 -3.86 0.39 25.15
CA SER A 123 -2.68 1.11 25.64
C SER A 123 -1.41 0.25 25.53
N ILE A 124 -0.24 0.87 25.75
CA ILE A 124 1.05 0.17 25.83
C ILE A 124 1.08 -0.99 26.84
N ASN A 125 0.25 -0.92 27.89
CA ASN A 125 0.15 -1.96 28.91
C ASN A 125 -0.87 -3.06 28.55
N GLY A 126 -1.47 -3.01 27.35
CA GLY A 126 -2.48 -3.97 26.89
C GLY A 126 -3.88 -3.75 27.48
N THR A 127 -4.13 -2.65 28.20
CA THR A 127 -5.47 -2.29 28.67
C THR A 127 -6.32 -1.82 27.48
N GLN A 128 -7.52 -2.40 27.31
CA GLN A 128 -8.49 -1.97 26.30
C GLN A 128 -9.00 -0.56 26.62
N LEU A 129 -8.94 0.35 25.64
CA LEU A 129 -9.33 1.75 25.79
C LEU A 129 -10.72 2.02 25.21
N TRP A 130 -11.00 1.46 24.04
CA TRP A 130 -12.31 1.55 23.39
C TRP A 130 -12.58 0.33 22.51
N GLU A 131 -13.84 0.15 22.12
CA GLU A 131 -14.32 -0.89 21.22
C GLU A 131 -15.31 -0.29 20.21
N TYR A 132 -15.20 -0.72 18.95
CA TYR A 132 -16.16 -0.46 17.88
C TYR A 132 -16.63 -1.80 17.31
N VAL A 133 -17.94 -1.95 17.10
CA VAL A 133 -18.54 -3.18 16.56
C VAL A 133 -19.22 -2.84 15.23
N THR A 134 -18.84 -3.56 14.18
CA THR A 134 -19.42 -3.40 12.83
C THR A 134 -20.85 -3.89 12.77
N ASN A 135 -21.54 -3.62 11.66
CA ASN A 135 -22.77 -4.35 11.34
C ASN A 135 -22.50 -5.84 11.10
N SER A 136 -23.55 -6.66 11.17
CA SER A 136 -23.50 -8.06 10.73
C SER A 136 -23.55 -8.12 9.20
N CYS A 137 -22.47 -8.58 8.57
CA CYS A 137 -22.37 -8.73 7.12
C CYS A 137 -22.58 -10.20 6.72
N TYR A 138 -23.22 -10.45 5.57
CA TYR A 138 -23.29 -11.81 5.03
C TYR A 138 -21.93 -12.22 4.48
N VAL A 139 -21.53 -13.45 4.77
CA VAL A 139 -20.30 -14.03 4.23
C VAL A 139 -20.58 -14.53 2.82
N GLY A 140 -19.79 -14.03 1.87
CA GLY A 140 -19.80 -14.48 0.48
C GLY A 140 -18.47 -15.14 0.10
N MET A 141 -18.09 -14.99 -1.17
CA MET A 141 -16.79 -15.46 -1.66
C MET A 141 -15.62 -14.59 -1.17
N CYS A 142 -15.87 -13.30 -0.93
CA CYS A 142 -14.84 -12.32 -0.60
C CYS A 142 -14.93 -11.88 0.87
N ASP A 143 -13.82 -11.39 1.40
CA ASP A 143 -13.80 -10.74 2.72
C ASP A 143 -14.62 -9.45 2.66
N VAL A 144 -15.71 -9.42 3.44
CA VAL A 144 -16.64 -8.28 3.53
C VAL A 144 -16.27 -7.29 4.65
N ILE A 145 -15.34 -7.66 5.54
CA ILE A 145 -14.80 -6.79 6.59
C ILE A 145 -13.28 -6.96 6.63
N GLN A 146 -12.53 -5.87 6.43
CA GLN A 146 -11.07 -5.88 6.41
C GLN A 146 -10.50 -4.66 7.14
N SER A 147 -9.43 -4.85 7.90
CA SER A 147 -8.64 -3.74 8.46
C SER A 147 -7.73 -3.19 7.37
N ILE A 148 -7.82 -1.89 7.08
CA ILE A 148 -6.98 -1.24 6.06
C ILE A 148 -5.69 -0.73 6.72
N GLY A 149 -5.78 -0.02 7.84
CA GLY A 149 -4.60 0.45 8.59
C GLY A 149 -4.81 1.76 9.33
N ILE A 150 -3.76 2.22 10.00
CA ILE A 150 -3.72 3.52 10.70
C ILE A 150 -3.01 4.54 9.81
N THR A 151 -3.61 5.71 9.65
CA THR A 151 -3.06 6.88 8.95
C THR A 151 -3.17 8.13 9.84
N ARG A 152 -2.73 9.30 9.38
CA ARG A 152 -2.99 10.57 10.08
C ARG A 152 -4.49 10.90 10.08
N ALA A 153 -5.23 10.49 9.04
CA ALA A 153 -6.68 10.66 8.98
C ALA A 153 -7.41 9.85 10.05
N GLY A 154 -6.94 8.63 10.35
CA GLY A 154 -7.47 7.78 11.40
C GLY A 154 -7.21 6.29 11.16
N TYR A 155 -7.97 5.44 11.82
CA TYR A 155 -7.97 4.00 11.55
C TYR A 155 -9.01 3.67 10.48
N LEU A 156 -8.57 3.15 9.34
CA LEU A 156 -9.42 2.79 8.22
C LEU A 156 -9.78 1.31 8.24
N PHE A 157 -11.04 0.99 7.93
CA PHE A 157 -11.50 -0.37 7.68
C PHE A 157 -12.57 -0.41 6.59
N LEU A 158 -12.65 -1.54 5.88
CA LEU A 158 -13.71 -1.85 4.94
C LEU A 158 -14.82 -2.62 5.68
N GLU A 159 -16.07 -2.26 5.42
CA GLU A 159 -17.27 -2.99 5.82
C GLU A 159 -18.28 -2.95 4.67
N ALA A 160 -18.54 -4.10 4.04
CA ALA A 160 -19.56 -4.34 3.02
C ALA A 160 -19.63 -3.26 1.93
N GLY A 161 -18.49 -2.99 1.28
CA GLY A 161 -18.40 -1.96 0.23
C GLY A 161 -18.17 -0.53 0.71
N SER A 162 -18.20 -0.27 2.01
CA SER A 162 -17.98 1.07 2.57
C SER A 162 -16.66 1.15 3.33
N VAL A 163 -15.91 2.23 3.12
CA VAL A 163 -14.67 2.50 3.86
C VAL A 163 -14.98 3.48 5.00
N TYR A 164 -14.65 3.07 6.22
CA TYR A 164 -14.86 3.84 7.43
C TYR A 164 -13.52 4.36 7.94
N CYS A 165 -13.52 5.57 8.50
CA CYS A 165 -12.39 6.11 9.24
C CYS A 165 -12.80 6.39 10.68
N LEU A 166 -12.12 5.75 11.64
CA LEU A 166 -12.29 5.97 13.06
C LEU A 166 -11.22 6.91 13.60
N ASP A 167 -11.60 7.77 14.53
CA ASP A 167 -10.68 8.49 15.39
C ASP A 167 -9.88 7.48 16.24
N PRO A 168 -8.55 7.41 16.09
CA PRO A 168 -7.76 6.38 16.76
C PRO A 168 -7.80 6.49 18.29
N ALA A 169 -7.99 7.70 18.84
CA ALA A 169 -7.99 7.92 20.28
C ALA A 169 -9.31 7.53 20.94
N THR A 170 -10.43 7.64 20.22
CA THR A 170 -11.77 7.52 20.79
C THR A 170 -12.65 6.42 20.18
N GLY A 171 -12.27 5.87 19.02
CA GLY A 171 -13.07 4.90 18.27
C GLY A 171 -14.32 5.49 17.60
N LYS A 172 -14.50 6.82 17.61
CA LYS A 172 -15.64 7.47 16.97
C LYS A 172 -15.43 7.58 15.46
N VAL A 173 -16.49 7.36 14.68
CA VAL A 173 -16.46 7.56 13.23
C VAL A 173 -16.18 9.03 12.91
N ARG A 174 -15.14 9.28 12.12
CA ARG A 174 -14.82 10.61 11.55
C ARG A 174 -15.55 10.80 10.23
N TRP A 175 -15.46 9.83 9.35
CA TRP A 175 -16.16 9.82 8.05
C TRP A 175 -16.43 8.39 7.58
N VAL A 176 -17.33 8.28 6.61
CA VAL A 176 -17.66 7.05 5.89
C VAL A 176 -17.71 7.39 4.40
N ASN A 177 -17.03 6.58 3.59
CA ASN A 177 -17.10 6.62 2.14
C ASN A 177 -17.87 5.38 1.67
N GLU A 178 -19.09 5.58 1.15
CA GLU A 178 -19.98 4.52 0.68
C GLU A 178 -19.85 4.28 -0.84
N ASP A 179 -18.92 4.96 -1.50
CA ASP A 179 -18.82 5.00 -2.96
C ASP A 179 -18.03 3.82 -3.55
N PHE A 180 -17.20 3.15 -2.73
CA PHE A 180 -16.31 2.07 -3.16
C PHE A 180 -17.10 0.88 -3.71
N GLY A 181 -18.06 0.36 -2.94
CA GLY A 181 -19.01 -0.68 -3.35
C GLY A 181 -18.43 -2.08 -3.56
N GLY A 182 -17.10 -2.25 -3.41
CA GLY A 182 -16.41 -3.53 -3.61
C GLY A 182 -16.18 -4.32 -2.33
N ASP A 183 -15.97 -5.63 -2.47
CA ASP A 183 -15.56 -6.54 -1.38
C ASP A 183 -14.21 -7.20 -1.73
N GLY A 184 -13.56 -7.81 -0.73
CA GLY A 184 -12.26 -8.47 -0.90
C GLY A 184 -11.21 -7.51 -1.43
N ALA A 185 -11.16 -6.32 -0.83
CA ALA A 185 -10.33 -5.25 -1.32
C ALA A 185 -8.84 -5.57 -1.13
N SER A 186 -8.04 -5.10 -2.07
CA SER A 186 -6.62 -4.83 -1.87
C SER A 186 -6.44 -3.31 -1.81
N TRP A 187 -5.42 -2.83 -1.10
CA TRP A 187 -5.17 -1.40 -0.97
C TRP A 187 -3.69 -1.04 -0.90
N ALA A 188 -3.40 0.23 -1.18
CA ALA A 188 -2.10 0.86 -0.93
C ALA A 188 -2.28 2.36 -0.65
N PHE A 189 -1.30 2.94 0.03
CA PHE A 189 -1.26 4.38 0.29
C PHE A 189 -0.16 5.04 -0.54
N ASP A 190 -0.40 6.29 -0.94
CA ASP A 190 0.65 7.17 -1.43
C ASP A 190 1.26 8.02 -0.30
N THR A 191 2.17 8.93 -0.66
CA THR A 191 2.83 9.83 0.30
C THR A 191 1.91 10.90 0.89
N GLU A 192 0.77 11.17 0.24
CA GLU A 192 -0.24 12.11 0.72
C GLU A 192 -1.30 11.42 1.61
N GLU A 193 -1.19 10.09 1.78
CA GLU A 193 -2.14 9.22 2.46
C GLU A 193 -3.48 9.05 1.75
N ASN A 194 -3.52 9.28 0.43
CA ASN A 194 -4.63 8.80 -0.37
C ASN A 194 -4.61 7.27 -0.36
N VAL A 195 -5.76 6.64 -0.15
CA VAL A 195 -5.90 5.18 -0.18
C VAL A 195 -6.44 4.74 -1.53
N TYR A 196 -5.61 4.01 -2.27
CA TYR A 196 -6.01 3.34 -3.49
C TYR A 196 -6.56 1.97 -3.13
N LEU A 197 -7.68 1.58 -3.75
CA LEU A 197 -8.35 0.30 -3.52
C LEU A 197 -8.70 -0.36 -4.85
N THR A 198 -8.67 -1.68 -4.87
CA THR A 198 -9.25 -2.50 -5.93
C THR A 198 -10.21 -3.49 -5.28
N GLY A 199 -11.40 -3.70 -5.85
CA GLY A 199 -12.28 -4.78 -5.42
C GLY A 199 -11.92 -6.09 -6.10
N TYR A 200 -12.29 -7.22 -5.49
CA TYR A 200 -12.04 -8.54 -6.08
C TYR A 200 -12.72 -8.69 -7.45
N ILE A 201 -13.92 -8.10 -7.60
CA ILE A 201 -14.66 -8.05 -8.88
C ILE A 201 -14.69 -6.61 -9.41
N GLU A 202 -15.23 -5.70 -8.63
CA GLU A 202 -15.29 -4.25 -8.90
C GLU A 202 -15.10 -3.51 -7.57
N PRO A 203 -14.59 -2.27 -7.58
CA PRO A 203 -14.12 -1.51 -8.74
C PRO A 203 -12.72 -1.94 -9.22
N TRP A 204 -12.40 -1.66 -10.49
CA TRP A 204 -11.07 -1.91 -11.07
C TRP A 204 -9.97 -1.10 -10.39
N LEU A 205 -10.22 0.19 -10.15
CA LEU A 205 -9.40 1.03 -9.28
C LEU A 205 -10.26 2.13 -8.65
N PHE A 206 -10.01 2.41 -7.38
CA PHE A 206 -10.67 3.43 -6.60
C PHE A 206 -9.64 4.20 -5.76
N CYS A 207 -9.90 5.47 -5.45
CA CYS A 207 -9.05 6.24 -4.56
C CYS A 207 -9.86 7.16 -3.66
N ILE A 208 -9.54 7.17 -2.38
CA ILE A 208 -10.14 8.04 -1.36
C ILE A 208 -9.04 8.92 -0.77
N ASP A 209 -9.28 10.22 -0.68
CA ASP A 209 -8.36 11.15 -0.01
C ASP A 209 -8.47 11.05 1.53
N PRO A 210 -7.54 11.65 2.30
CA PRO A 210 -7.58 11.62 3.77
C PRO A 210 -8.86 12.18 4.41
N ASP A 211 -9.59 13.04 3.69
CA ASP A 211 -10.85 13.64 4.13
C ASP A 211 -12.07 12.74 3.83
N GLY A 212 -11.85 11.56 3.24
CA GLY A 212 -12.89 10.58 2.94
C GLY A 212 -13.57 10.78 1.59
N LYS A 213 -13.06 11.67 0.74
CA LYS A 213 -13.66 11.97 -0.56
C LYS A 213 -13.09 11.06 -1.64
N THR A 214 -13.97 10.55 -2.49
CA THR A 214 -13.61 9.81 -3.70
C THR A 214 -12.93 10.74 -4.71
N VAL A 215 -11.67 10.44 -5.06
CA VAL A 215 -10.88 11.21 -6.04
C VAL A 215 -10.60 10.43 -7.33
N VAL A 216 -10.66 9.10 -7.30
CA VAL A 216 -10.58 8.23 -8.49
C VAL A 216 -11.66 7.15 -8.40
N LYS A 217 -12.33 6.88 -9.52
CA LYS A 217 -13.29 5.77 -9.64
C LYS A 217 -13.28 5.20 -11.06
N HIS A 218 -12.61 4.09 -11.24
CA HIS A 218 -12.64 3.25 -12.44
C HIS A 218 -13.37 1.95 -12.11
N SER A 219 -14.65 1.86 -12.47
CA SER A 219 -15.50 0.74 -12.03
C SER A 219 -15.09 -0.60 -12.65
N ALA A 220 -14.89 -0.65 -13.97
CA ALA A 220 -14.59 -1.87 -14.70
C ALA A 220 -13.32 -1.72 -15.53
N ALA A 221 -12.55 -2.81 -15.62
CA ALA A 221 -11.39 -2.87 -16.50
C ALA A 221 -11.82 -2.87 -17.98
N PRO A 222 -11.09 -2.18 -18.87
CA PRO A 222 -11.28 -2.32 -20.31
C PRO A 222 -11.17 -3.78 -20.76
N ALA A 223 -11.95 -4.13 -21.78
CA ALA A 223 -12.08 -5.50 -22.25
C ALA A 223 -10.74 -6.11 -22.69
N GLU A 224 -9.81 -5.32 -23.25
CA GLU A 224 -8.50 -5.85 -23.63
C GLU A 224 -7.68 -6.39 -22.45
N TYR A 225 -7.81 -5.82 -21.25
CA TYR A 225 -7.08 -6.27 -20.06
C TYR A 225 -7.77 -7.47 -19.41
N VAL A 226 -9.10 -7.49 -19.46
CA VAL A 226 -9.92 -8.66 -19.14
C VAL A 226 -9.50 -9.84 -20.01
N ASP A 227 -9.50 -9.69 -21.33
CA ASP A 227 -9.12 -10.75 -22.27
C ASP A 227 -7.65 -11.16 -22.13
N ALA A 228 -6.77 -10.24 -21.71
CA ALA A 228 -5.38 -10.52 -21.39
C ALA A 228 -5.16 -11.17 -20.01
N GLY A 229 -6.23 -11.43 -19.23
CA GLY A 229 -6.17 -12.19 -17.99
C GLY A 229 -5.91 -11.36 -16.73
N PHE A 230 -6.17 -10.05 -16.72
CA PHE A 230 -6.02 -9.20 -15.55
C PHE A 230 -7.30 -9.19 -14.68
N PHE A 231 -7.55 -10.30 -13.97
CA PHE A 231 -8.70 -10.50 -13.09
C PHE A 231 -8.28 -10.71 -11.63
N TRP A 232 -9.19 -10.41 -10.72
CA TRP A 232 -9.02 -10.66 -9.28
C TRP A 232 -7.73 -10.04 -8.75
N PRO A 233 -7.71 -8.70 -8.63
CA PRO A 233 -6.61 -7.98 -7.99
C PRO A 233 -6.25 -8.65 -6.66
N LYS A 234 -4.98 -9.03 -6.52
CA LYS A 234 -4.43 -9.59 -5.29
C LYS A 234 -3.85 -8.50 -4.40
N SER A 235 -3.40 -7.42 -5.02
CA SER A 235 -2.47 -6.49 -4.42
C SER A 235 -2.23 -5.25 -5.26
N LEU A 236 -1.88 -4.15 -4.59
CA LEU A 236 -1.32 -2.98 -5.26
C LEU A 236 -0.23 -2.27 -4.44
N PHE A 237 0.50 -1.40 -5.12
CA PHE A 237 1.50 -0.47 -4.60
C PHE A 237 1.41 0.86 -5.37
N VAL A 238 1.75 1.98 -4.73
CA VAL A 238 1.83 3.30 -5.37
C VAL A 238 3.28 3.78 -5.35
N ASP A 239 3.84 4.08 -6.52
CA ASP A 239 5.20 4.59 -6.62
C ASP A 239 5.33 6.08 -6.33
N GLY A 240 6.57 6.57 -6.19
CA GLY A 240 6.86 7.98 -5.91
C GLY A 240 6.41 8.96 -7.00
N ALA A 241 6.02 8.47 -8.19
CA ALA A 241 5.43 9.27 -9.26
C ALA A 241 3.89 9.20 -9.27
N GLY A 242 3.28 8.59 -8.24
CA GLY A 242 1.83 8.44 -8.09
C GLY A 242 1.22 7.45 -9.09
N LYS A 243 1.99 6.50 -9.62
CA LYS A 243 1.46 5.43 -10.48
C LYS A 243 1.12 4.21 -9.65
N VAL A 244 0.01 3.56 -10.01
CA VAL A 244 -0.48 2.39 -9.30
C VAL A 244 0.00 1.14 -10.01
N HIS A 245 0.60 0.24 -9.26
CA HIS A 245 1.05 -1.07 -9.70
C HIS A 245 0.07 -2.09 -9.14
N ILE A 246 -0.63 -2.84 -10.01
CA ILE A 246 -1.63 -3.84 -9.59
C ILE A 246 -1.16 -5.23 -10.02
N HIS A 247 -1.11 -6.15 -9.06
CA HIS A 247 -0.86 -7.56 -9.32
C HIS A 247 -2.15 -8.37 -9.15
N TYR A 248 -2.38 -9.26 -10.11
CA TYR A 248 -3.63 -10.00 -10.29
C TYR A 248 -3.39 -11.49 -10.06
N MET A 249 -4.31 -12.19 -9.38
CA MET A 249 -4.15 -13.63 -9.13
C MET A 249 -4.13 -14.46 -10.42
N SER A 250 -4.78 -13.99 -11.49
CA SER A 250 -4.89 -14.69 -12.76
C SER A 250 -3.81 -14.32 -13.78
N ASN A 251 -2.88 -13.41 -13.43
CA ASN A 251 -1.85 -12.93 -14.35
C ASN A 251 -0.47 -13.00 -13.72
N ASP A 252 0.53 -13.46 -14.48
CA ASP A 252 1.92 -13.47 -14.04
C ASP A 252 2.60 -12.09 -14.18
N LYS A 253 1.84 -11.06 -14.58
CA LYS A 253 2.32 -9.69 -14.71
C LYS A 253 1.69 -8.75 -13.69
N VAL A 254 2.46 -7.73 -13.35
CA VAL A 254 2.03 -6.52 -12.68
C VAL A 254 1.68 -5.48 -13.75
N MET A 255 0.53 -4.84 -13.59
CA MET A 255 0.07 -3.73 -14.42
C MET A 255 0.48 -2.41 -13.78
N ILE A 256 1.06 -1.50 -14.57
CA ILE A 256 1.31 -0.12 -14.16
C ILE A 256 0.24 0.76 -14.79
N MET A 257 -0.46 1.54 -13.99
CA MET A 257 -1.50 2.46 -14.47
C MET A 257 -1.31 3.88 -13.96
N ASP A 258 -1.68 4.84 -14.79
CA ASP A 258 -1.99 6.18 -14.33
C ASP A 258 -3.38 6.16 -13.68
N PRO A 259 -3.47 6.36 -12.35
CA PRO A 259 -4.75 6.25 -11.67
C PRO A 259 -5.73 7.37 -12.04
N VAL A 260 -5.24 8.57 -12.35
CA VAL A 260 -6.09 9.72 -12.66
C VAL A 260 -6.68 9.57 -14.05
N ALA A 261 -5.85 9.20 -15.03
CA ALA A 261 -6.30 8.97 -16.40
C ALA A 261 -7.05 7.65 -16.59
N GLY A 262 -6.83 6.66 -15.72
CA GLY A 262 -7.38 5.30 -15.87
C GLY A 262 -6.74 4.52 -17.01
N THR A 263 -5.52 4.88 -17.39
CA THR A 263 -4.80 4.29 -18.52
C THR A 263 -3.66 3.40 -18.04
N VAL A 264 -3.54 2.21 -18.64
CA VAL A 264 -2.37 1.37 -18.43
C VAL A 264 -1.18 1.94 -19.18
N LEU A 265 -0.05 2.04 -18.50
CA LEU A 265 1.20 2.60 -19.01
C LEU A 265 2.16 1.50 -19.47
N ASP A 266 2.25 0.41 -18.70
CA ASP A 266 3.13 -0.73 -18.99
C ASP A 266 2.74 -1.96 -18.16
N THR A 267 3.37 -3.11 -18.43
CA THR A 267 3.30 -4.33 -17.63
C THR A 267 4.67 -4.97 -17.48
N TYR A 268 4.96 -5.56 -16.32
CA TYR A 268 6.17 -6.35 -16.10
C TYR A 268 5.85 -7.66 -15.39
N LYS A 269 6.71 -8.68 -15.51
CA LYS A 269 6.48 -9.98 -14.85
C LYS A 269 6.62 -9.86 -13.32
N TYR A 270 5.76 -10.55 -12.59
CA TYR A 270 5.80 -10.68 -11.14
C TYR A 270 6.79 -11.80 -10.73
N GLY A 271 7.73 -11.49 -9.82
CA GLY A 271 8.63 -12.46 -9.18
C GLY A 271 8.13 -12.88 -7.79
N GLU A 272 8.45 -14.10 -7.33
CA GLU A 272 8.05 -14.59 -6.01
C GLU A 272 8.61 -13.75 -4.84
N SER A 273 7.85 -13.66 -3.74
CA SER A 273 8.27 -12.94 -2.53
C SER A 273 9.56 -13.50 -1.94
N LEU A 274 10.53 -12.61 -1.71
CA LEU A 274 11.77 -12.85 -1.00
C LEU A 274 11.53 -13.23 0.46
N ASN A 275 12.37 -14.10 0.99
CA ASN A 275 12.49 -14.30 2.43
C ASN A 275 13.95 -14.14 2.85
N ALA A 276 14.15 -13.85 4.14
CA ALA A 276 15.48 -13.63 4.69
C ALA A 276 16.40 -14.84 4.45
N ASP A 277 15.88 -16.06 4.64
CA ASP A 277 16.64 -17.30 4.44
C ASP A 277 17.19 -17.44 3.02
N PHE A 278 16.42 -17.03 2.01
CA PHE A 278 16.84 -17.04 0.62
C PHE A 278 17.94 -16.02 0.36
N LEU A 279 17.95 -14.86 1.03
CA LEU A 279 19.01 -13.87 0.82
C LEU A 279 20.37 -14.31 1.37
N ILE A 280 20.42 -15.17 2.37
CA ILE A 280 21.67 -15.57 3.02
C ILE A 280 22.61 -16.23 2.01
N GLY A 281 23.87 -15.78 1.97
CA GLY A 281 24.91 -16.36 1.15
C GLY A 281 25.75 -15.34 0.39
N ASP A 282 26.55 -15.86 -0.54
CA ASP A 282 27.41 -15.09 -1.43
C ASP A 282 26.74 -14.88 -2.77
N TRP A 283 26.85 -13.66 -3.30
CA TRP A 283 26.22 -13.22 -4.54
C TRP A 283 27.22 -12.42 -5.39
N MET A 284 27.22 -12.61 -6.70
CA MET A 284 28.00 -11.80 -7.63
C MET A 284 27.32 -11.66 -8.99
N ASP A 285 27.58 -10.59 -9.72
CA ASP A 285 27.16 -10.49 -11.12
C ASP A 285 27.97 -11.43 -12.03
N LYS A 286 27.34 -11.89 -13.12
CA LYS A 286 27.97 -12.78 -14.11
C LYS A 286 28.73 -11.98 -15.18
N ALA A 287 29.84 -11.35 -14.79
CA ALA A 287 30.81 -10.76 -15.70
C ALA A 287 32.16 -11.49 -15.66
N GLU A 288 33.00 -11.33 -16.70
CA GLU A 288 34.38 -11.86 -16.69
C GLU A 288 35.18 -11.28 -15.50
N TYR A 289 34.89 -10.03 -15.14
CA TYR A 289 35.37 -9.34 -13.95
C TYR A 289 34.14 -8.79 -13.22
N PRO A 290 33.63 -9.48 -12.18
CA PRO A 290 32.41 -9.07 -11.48
C PRO A 290 32.55 -7.69 -10.84
N SER A 291 31.63 -6.80 -11.17
CA SER A 291 31.57 -5.43 -10.65
C SER A 291 31.02 -5.36 -9.23
N VAL A 292 30.22 -6.34 -8.82
CA VAL A 292 29.62 -6.40 -7.48
C VAL A 292 29.79 -7.79 -6.88
N ARG A 293 30.30 -7.81 -5.64
CA ARG A 293 30.23 -8.99 -4.77
C ARG A 293 29.47 -8.61 -3.51
N LEU A 294 28.47 -9.39 -3.17
CA LEU A 294 27.60 -9.15 -2.01
C LEU A 294 27.52 -10.42 -1.18
N ARG A 295 27.87 -10.34 0.09
CA ARG A 295 27.64 -11.39 1.08
C ARG A 295 26.56 -10.91 2.03
N ILE A 296 25.57 -11.76 2.29
CA ILE A 296 24.51 -11.53 3.28
C ILE A 296 24.59 -12.63 4.34
N PHE A 297 24.71 -12.24 5.60
CA PHE A 297 24.78 -13.14 6.75
C PHE A 297 23.39 -13.49 7.28
N ASP A 298 23.31 -14.46 8.18
CA ASP A 298 22.06 -14.99 8.76
C ASP A 298 21.23 -13.95 9.53
N ASN A 299 21.88 -12.90 10.03
CA ASN A 299 21.28 -11.78 10.74
C ASN A 299 20.94 -10.57 9.85
N LEU A 300 21.07 -10.74 8.52
CA LEU A 300 20.95 -9.73 7.47
C LEU A 300 22.01 -8.61 7.52
N ASP A 301 23.11 -8.81 8.26
CA ASP A 301 24.30 -8.00 8.02
C ASP A 301 24.82 -8.31 6.62
N PHE A 302 25.46 -7.33 5.98
CA PHE A 302 26.02 -7.48 4.65
C PHE A 302 27.45 -6.95 4.55
N GLU A 303 28.20 -7.57 3.65
CA GLU A 303 29.51 -7.12 3.15
C GLU A 303 29.39 -6.98 1.63
N MET A 304 29.66 -5.79 1.10
CA MET A 304 29.54 -5.51 -0.32
C MET A 304 30.81 -4.86 -0.87
N PHE A 305 31.30 -5.40 -1.98
CA PHE A 305 32.40 -4.84 -2.77
C PHE A 305 31.85 -4.36 -4.10
N VAL A 306 32.15 -3.11 -4.45
CA VAL A 306 31.80 -2.52 -5.75
C VAL A 306 33.08 -2.11 -6.46
N ASP A 307 33.37 -2.73 -7.59
CA ASP A 307 34.40 -2.30 -8.53
C ASP A 307 33.80 -1.23 -9.42
N ALA A 308 34.10 0.04 -9.16
CA ALA A 308 33.64 1.12 -10.01
C ALA A 308 34.36 1.03 -11.36
N ASP A 309 33.68 1.42 -12.46
CA ASP A 309 34.22 1.36 -13.83
C ASP A 309 35.54 2.14 -14.06
N ASN A 310 35.98 2.90 -13.05
CA ASN A 310 37.27 3.59 -12.99
C ASN A 310 38.40 2.76 -12.35
N GLY A 311 38.16 1.49 -12.01
CA GLY A 311 39.11 0.56 -11.39
C GLY A 311 39.33 0.77 -9.89
N VAL A 312 38.44 1.51 -9.22
CA VAL A 312 38.48 1.71 -7.77
C VAL A 312 37.51 0.73 -7.11
N MET A 313 38.04 -0.07 -6.19
CA MET A 313 37.25 -0.96 -5.34
C MET A 313 36.78 -0.21 -4.11
N TYR A 314 35.48 -0.21 -3.86
CA TYR A 314 34.87 0.28 -2.63
C TYR A 314 34.31 -0.88 -1.81
N HIS A 315 34.40 -0.74 -0.50
CA HIS A 315 33.93 -1.70 0.48
C HIS A 315 32.86 -1.07 1.37
N TYR A 316 31.76 -1.80 1.57
CA TYR A 316 30.62 -1.38 2.39
C TYR A 316 30.21 -2.51 3.33
N GLU A 317 30.07 -2.16 4.60
CA GLU A 317 29.50 -3.03 5.61
C GLU A 317 28.26 -2.37 6.18
N GLY A 318 27.23 -3.17 6.38
CA GLY A 318 26.00 -2.65 6.93
C GLY A 318 25.04 -3.74 7.33
N ARG A 319 23.80 -3.31 7.51
CA ARG A 319 22.69 -4.20 7.80
C ARG A 319 21.55 -3.90 6.87
N PHE A 320 20.99 -4.95 6.31
CA PHE A 320 19.71 -4.87 5.63
C PHE A 320 18.58 -5.07 6.62
N THR A 321 17.56 -4.25 6.48
CA THR A 321 16.21 -4.61 6.89
C THR A 321 15.51 -5.10 5.63
N LEU A 322 15.23 -6.39 5.58
CA LEU A 322 14.36 -6.93 4.55
C LEU A 322 12.92 -6.66 5.00
N ASP A 323 12.32 -5.65 4.40
CA ASP A 323 10.88 -5.46 4.47
C ASP A 323 10.26 -6.48 3.51
N THR A 324 10.31 -7.76 3.92
CA THR A 324 9.56 -8.82 3.25
C THR A 324 8.11 -8.47 3.41
N LEU A 325 7.37 -8.57 2.33
CA LEU A 325 5.92 -8.41 2.38
C LEU A 325 5.21 -9.69 2.81
N SER A 326 5.80 -10.36 3.80
CA SER A 326 5.25 -11.46 4.59
C SER A 326 4.73 -10.94 5.94
N GLU A 327 3.96 -9.86 5.91
CA GLU A 327 2.88 -9.66 6.87
C GLU A 327 1.65 -9.26 6.07
N LYS A 328 0.69 -10.20 6.01
CA LYS A 328 -0.73 -10.18 5.63
C LYS A 328 -1.37 -9.03 4.78
N TYR A 329 -0.82 -7.82 4.67
CA TYR A 329 -1.48 -6.62 4.11
C TYR A 329 -0.58 -5.59 3.41
N SER A 330 0.55 -5.94 2.80
CA SER A 330 1.19 -5.01 1.85
C SER A 330 1.89 -5.77 0.74
N HIS A 331 1.84 -5.27 -0.49
CA HIS A 331 2.22 -6.02 -1.69
C HIS A 331 2.85 -5.13 -2.76
N GLY A 332 4.16 -5.16 -2.80
CA GLY A 332 5.06 -4.61 -3.80
C GLY A 332 6.32 -5.46 -3.86
N LYS A 333 7.34 -5.00 -4.55
CA LYS A 333 8.67 -5.62 -4.55
C LYS A 333 9.21 -5.74 -3.11
N ASP A 334 9.95 -6.81 -2.80
CA ASP A 334 10.62 -6.90 -1.51
C ASP A 334 11.67 -5.78 -1.41
N LEU A 335 11.53 -4.95 -0.38
CA LEU A 335 12.38 -3.79 -0.18
C LEU A 335 13.49 -4.18 0.79
N LEU A 336 14.72 -4.04 0.32
CA LEU A 336 15.92 -4.24 1.08
C LEU A 336 16.46 -2.87 1.48
N ARG A 337 16.05 -2.41 2.67
CA ARG A 337 16.52 -1.13 3.22
C ARG A 337 17.90 -1.30 3.81
N SER A 338 18.81 -0.40 3.50
CA SER A 338 20.18 -0.52 3.99
C SER A 338 20.52 0.53 5.03
N ARG A 339 21.13 0.07 6.12
CA ARG A 339 21.82 0.91 7.09
C ARG A 339 23.31 0.63 6.98
N LEU A 340 24.08 1.66 6.65
CA LEU A 340 25.53 1.56 6.58
C LEU A 340 26.14 1.61 7.98
N VAL A 341 27.09 0.72 8.23
CA VAL A 341 27.88 0.65 9.46
C VAL A 341 29.29 1.19 9.21
N SER A 342 29.94 0.76 8.12
CA SER A 342 31.29 1.18 7.78
C SER A 342 31.49 1.18 6.25
N THR A 343 32.35 2.07 5.75
CA THR A 343 32.79 2.06 4.34
C THR A 343 34.11 2.80 4.18
N ASP A 344 34.88 2.45 3.16
CA ASP A 344 36.03 3.23 2.68
C ASP A 344 35.64 4.30 1.63
N ASP A 345 34.37 4.35 1.22
CA ASP A 345 33.82 5.36 0.33
C ASP A 345 33.46 6.64 1.10
N SER A 346 34.25 7.70 0.91
CA SER A 346 34.08 8.97 1.63
C SER A 346 32.77 9.71 1.33
N ASP A 347 32.14 9.44 0.18
CA ASP A 347 30.88 10.08 -0.21
C ASP A 347 29.72 9.43 0.54
N PHE A 348 29.73 8.09 0.63
CA PHE A 348 28.67 7.31 1.29
C PHE A 348 28.84 7.19 2.80
N ALA A 349 30.05 7.35 3.33
CA ALA A 349 30.31 7.40 4.77
C ALA A 349 29.45 8.44 5.52
N LYS A 350 29.00 9.49 4.81
CA LYS A 350 28.16 10.57 5.37
C LYS A 350 26.66 10.31 5.23
N LEU A 351 26.24 9.42 4.34
CA LEU A 351 24.83 9.17 4.00
C LEU A 351 24.17 8.17 4.95
N GLY A 352 24.96 7.28 5.58
CA GLY A 352 24.45 6.30 6.55
C GLY A 352 23.66 5.14 5.91
N THR A 353 23.65 5.05 4.58
CA THR A 353 22.99 4.02 3.76
C THR A 353 23.78 3.84 2.45
N VAL A 354 23.68 2.67 1.81
CA VAL A 354 24.20 2.43 0.44
C VAL A 354 23.12 2.65 -0.64
N GLY A 355 21.93 3.07 -0.21
CA GLY A 355 20.71 3.07 -1.00
C GLY A 355 19.79 1.92 -0.59
N ASP A 356 18.49 2.17 -0.71
CA ASP A 356 17.48 1.13 -0.54
C ASP A 356 17.26 0.44 -1.89
N PHE A 357 17.11 -0.89 -1.87
CA PHE A 357 16.96 -1.69 -3.07
C PHE A 357 15.61 -2.39 -3.13
N VAL A 358 15.03 -2.34 -4.29
CA VAL A 358 13.87 -3.09 -4.72
C VAL A 358 14.35 -4.38 -5.37
N VAL A 359 13.92 -5.53 -4.86
CA VAL A 359 14.14 -6.79 -5.58
C VAL A 359 13.08 -6.92 -6.67
N THR A 360 13.47 -6.65 -7.91
CA THR A 360 12.54 -6.58 -9.05
C THR A 360 12.24 -7.95 -9.67
N ASP A 361 13.15 -8.91 -9.49
CA ASP A 361 12.99 -10.28 -9.92
C ASP A 361 13.87 -11.20 -9.06
N SER A 362 13.45 -12.44 -8.87
CA SER A 362 14.27 -13.47 -8.22
C SER A 362 13.91 -14.86 -8.72
N PHE A 363 14.90 -15.75 -8.77
CA PHE A 363 14.71 -17.14 -9.19
C PHE A 363 15.37 -18.08 -8.20
N ARG A 364 14.72 -19.23 -7.96
CA ARG A 364 15.14 -20.24 -7.00
C ARG A 364 15.08 -21.61 -7.65
N ASP A 365 16.25 -22.19 -7.89
CA ASP A 365 16.39 -23.59 -8.28
C ASP A 365 16.99 -24.43 -7.14
N GLY A 366 17.38 -23.77 -6.04
CA GLY A 366 18.05 -24.40 -4.91
C GLY A 366 19.53 -24.64 -5.18
N GLY A 367 20.16 -23.82 -6.02
CA GLY A 367 21.50 -24.05 -6.55
C GLY A 367 22.18 -22.81 -7.14
N MET A 368 23.15 -23.03 -8.04
CA MET A 368 23.99 -21.96 -8.62
C MET A 368 23.25 -21.01 -9.57
N ASP A 369 22.04 -21.40 -9.98
CA ASP A 369 21.21 -20.59 -10.87
C ASP A 369 20.25 -19.66 -10.12
N ASP A 370 20.26 -19.73 -8.77
CA ASP A 370 19.57 -18.75 -7.94
C ASP A 370 20.08 -17.34 -8.28
N TYR A 371 19.16 -16.40 -8.47
CA TYR A 371 19.50 -15.00 -8.70
C TYR A 371 18.53 -14.04 -8.02
N ILE A 372 19.01 -12.83 -7.78
CA ILE A 372 18.25 -11.65 -7.39
C ILE A 372 18.57 -10.50 -8.32
N TRP A 373 17.57 -9.72 -8.70
CA TRP A 373 17.77 -8.45 -9.41
C TRP A 373 17.53 -7.29 -8.46
N LEU A 374 18.57 -6.52 -8.17
CA LEU A 374 18.51 -5.35 -7.29
C LEU A 374 18.40 -4.08 -8.13
N ALA A 375 17.33 -3.30 -7.91
CA ALA A 375 17.17 -1.96 -8.47
C ALA A 375 17.03 -0.91 -7.36
N PRO A 376 17.45 0.35 -7.53
CA PRO A 376 17.27 1.41 -6.54
C PRO A 376 15.78 1.67 -6.25
N ALA A 377 15.45 1.87 -4.98
CA ALA A 377 14.11 2.26 -4.54
C ALA A 377 13.87 3.77 -4.64
N ASN A 378 14.89 4.59 -4.35
CA ASN A 378 14.79 6.04 -4.20
C ASN A 378 15.53 6.79 -5.32
N GLY A 379 15.22 6.51 -6.59
CA GLY A 379 15.79 7.24 -7.72
C GLY A 379 17.31 7.08 -7.87
N ASP A 380 17.99 8.13 -8.35
CA ASP A 380 19.40 8.09 -8.79
C ASP A 380 20.45 8.05 -7.65
N ASP A 381 20.04 8.00 -6.38
CA ASP A 381 20.94 8.19 -5.22
C ASP A 381 21.56 6.89 -4.65
N SER A 382 21.37 5.75 -5.30
CA SER A 382 21.99 4.49 -4.85
C SER A 382 23.46 4.37 -5.27
N VAL A 383 24.24 3.58 -4.51
CA VAL A 383 25.63 3.31 -4.87
C VAL A 383 25.78 2.63 -6.24
N LEU A 384 24.89 1.70 -6.60
CA LEU A 384 24.96 1.00 -7.89
C LEU A 384 24.80 1.99 -9.05
N ARG A 385 23.84 2.91 -8.92
CA ARG A 385 23.61 3.94 -9.92
C ARG A 385 24.79 4.90 -10.01
N ILE A 386 25.31 5.34 -8.87
CA ILE A 386 26.37 6.34 -8.81
C ILE A 386 27.73 5.77 -9.24
N ARG A 387 28.04 4.51 -8.90
CA ARG A 387 29.37 3.90 -9.12
C ARG A 387 29.50 3.14 -10.43
N LEU A 388 28.40 2.56 -10.93
CA LEU A 388 28.40 1.72 -12.13
C LEU A 388 27.56 2.30 -13.28
N ASP A 389 26.88 3.44 -13.07
CA ASP A 389 25.91 4.01 -14.02
C ASP A 389 24.83 3.00 -14.49
N VAL A 390 24.46 2.04 -13.64
CA VAL A 390 23.41 1.05 -13.92
C VAL A 390 22.15 1.35 -13.13
N TYR A 391 20.99 1.11 -13.74
CA TYR A 391 19.70 1.18 -13.04
C TYR A 391 19.47 -0.02 -12.12
N GLY A 392 20.22 -1.11 -12.28
CA GLY A 392 20.10 -2.28 -11.41
C GLY A 392 21.06 -3.35 -11.85
N ILE A 393 21.23 -4.36 -11.01
CA ILE A 393 22.18 -5.44 -11.24
C ILE A 393 21.57 -6.78 -10.87
N GLN A 394 21.78 -7.77 -11.73
CA GLN A 394 21.43 -9.15 -11.46
C GLN A 394 22.60 -9.86 -10.80
N LEU A 395 22.41 -10.30 -9.56
CA LEU A 395 23.39 -11.04 -8.79
C LEU A 395 22.98 -12.51 -8.73
N TYR A 396 23.94 -13.39 -8.99
CA TYR A 396 23.77 -14.83 -8.95
C TYR A 396 24.43 -15.40 -7.71
N ARG A 397 23.82 -16.44 -7.14
CA ARG A 397 24.36 -17.11 -5.97
C ARG A 397 25.69 -17.76 -6.31
N VAL A 398 26.69 -17.45 -5.51
CA VAL A 398 27.97 -18.13 -5.51
C VAL A 398 27.83 -19.37 -4.63
N PRO A 399 28.29 -20.54 -5.11
CA PRO A 399 28.28 -21.74 -4.29
C PRO A 399 29.10 -21.49 -3.04
N SER A 400 28.55 -21.83 -1.87
CA SER A 400 29.40 -22.08 -0.72
C SER A 400 30.27 -23.28 -1.09
N ILE A 401 31.53 -23.01 -1.46
CA ILE A 401 32.54 -24.04 -1.35
C ILE A 401 32.62 -24.24 0.16
N GLY A 402 32.02 -25.32 0.66
CA GLY A 402 32.04 -25.64 2.08
C GLY A 402 33.49 -25.65 2.61
N PRO A 403 33.67 -25.58 3.93
CA PRO A 403 35.02 -25.67 4.52
C PRO A 403 35.79 -26.90 4.04
#